data_AF-A0A960SHA0-F1
#
_entry.id   AF-A0A960SHA0-F1
#
_cell.length_a   1.000
_cell.length_b   1.000
_cell.length_c   1.000
_cell.angle_alpha   90.00
_cell.angle_beta   90.00
_cell.angle_gamma   90.00
#
_symmetry.space_group_name_H-M   'P 1'
#
loop_
_entity.id
_entity.type
_entity.pdbx_description
1 polymer ?
#
loop_
_entity_poly.entity_id
_entity_poly.type
_entity_poly.pdbx_seq_one_letter_code
_entity_poly.pdbx_strand_id
1 'polypeptide(L)'
;MTPILKKYWFILALFVAVALAFQFPEWGQRGGKLHSETTTEFGIILVFLIQGWLLPTEVLARCVFNWKVHLFIQLFVFLVFPLLALGGDNLWGPVLPQNLRTGFFFLAVLPTTITSAVIYTSQAGGNTATALANTTISNLAGVVITPLWMTLLVSSADTTTGDLGPVFWKLTKLILIPSFFGQIGHLFCKSALPYIRTPGQYLNQSIIIFIVFAAFSNSVAGGVWKGLGADIVVTTSFICLVLYAVGNGLSLWSSRVLGFS
;
A
#
# COMPACT_ATOMS: atom_id res chain seq x y z
N MET A 1 0.41 -13.62 -27.80
CA MET A 1 0.88 -13.13 -26.48
C MET A 1 1.09 -14.35 -25.59
N THR A 2 2.32 -14.67 -25.20
CA THR A 2 2.63 -15.88 -24.42
C THR A 2 1.87 -15.87 -23.08
N PRO A 3 1.45 -17.04 -22.56
CA PRO A 3 0.66 -17.13 -21.32
C PRO A 3 1.36 -16.51 -20.10
N ILE A 4 2.70 -16.50 -20.10
CA ILE A 4 3.53 -15.85 -19.09
C ILE A 4 3.37 -14.32 -19.14
N LEU A 5 3.34 -13.73 -20.34
CA LEU A 5 3.22 -12.28 -20.50
C LEU A 5 1.88 -11.76 -19.96
N LYS A 6 0.79 -12.50 -20.17
CA LYS A 6 -0.53 -12.16 -19.58
C LYS A 6 -0.57 -12.31 -18.07
N LYS A 7 0.16 -13.28 -17.50
CA LYS A 7 0.16 -13.55 -16.05
C LYS A 7 0.96 -12.52 -15.27
N TYR A 8 2.05 -12.01 -15.83
CA TYR A 8 2.99 -11.10 -15.15
C TYR A 8 3.05 -9.69 -15.77
N TRP A 9 2.07 -9.32 -16.60
CA TRP A 9 2.08 -8.06 -17.35
C TRP A 9 2.25 -6.83 -16.46
N PHE A 10 1.60 -6.81 -15.30
CA PHE A 10 1.65 -5.70 -14.35
C PHE A 10 3.07 -5.49 -13.79
N ILE A 11 3.74 -6.58 -13.40
CA ILE A 11 5.12 -6.53 -12.88
C ILE A 11 6.07 -6.08 -13.99
N LEU A 12 5.93 -6.63 -15.20
CA LEU A 12 6.74 -6.22 -16.35
C LEU A 12 6.54 -4.74 -16.68
N ALA A 13 5.30 -4.26 -16.66
CA ALA A 13 4.98 -2.85 -16.90
C ALA A 13 5.58 -1.93 -15.83
N LEU A 14 5.68 -2.40 -14.58
CA LEU A 14 6.31 -1.66 -13.48
C LEU A 14 7.82 -1.51 -13.71
N PHE A 15 8.51 -2.57 -14.14
CA PHE A 15 9.92 -2.47 -14.56
C PHE A 15 10.12 -1.54 -15.75
N VAL A 16 9.24 -1.61 -16.75
CA VAL A 16 9.28 -0.71 -17.91
C VAL A 16 9.06 0.74 -17.49
N ALA A 17 8.11 1.00 -16.59
CA ALA A 17 7.86 2.33 -16.04
C ALA A 17 9.08 2.88 -15.28
N VAL A 18 9.74 2.05 -14.47
CA VAL A 18 11.00 2.44 -13.82
C VAL A 18 12.07 2.77 -14.86
N ALA A 19 12.30 1.89 -15.85
CA ALA A 19 13.30 2.14 -16.89
C ALA A 19 13.02 3.43 -17.68
N LEU A 20 11.75 3.69 -18.02
CA LEU A 20 11.33 4.93 -18.69
C LEU A 20 11.56 6.16 -17.80
N ALA A 21 11.36 6.05 -16.48
CA ALA A 21 11.60 7.15 -15.56
C ALA A 21 13.09 7.54 -15.47
N PHE A 22 14.00 6.58 -15.60
CA PHE A 22 15.44 6.85 -15.69
C PHE A 22 15.84 7.48 -17.02
N GLN A 23 15.20 7.09 -18.13
CA GLN A 23 15.54 7.59 -19.47
C GLN A 23 14.87 8.95 -19.79
N PHE A 24 13.64 9.15 -19.32
CA PHE A 24 12.82 10.33 -19.61
C PHE A 24 12.20 10.95 -18.33
N PRO A 25 13.01 11.35 -17.33
CA PRO A 25 12.51 11.92 -16.08
C PRO A 25 11.73 13.22 -16.28
N GLU A 26 12.03 13.98 -17.34
CA GLU A 26 11.38 15.26 -17.67
C GLU A 26 9.87 15.13 -17.92
N TRP A 27 9.39 13.96 -18.30
CA TRP A 27 7.96 13.73 -18.55
C TRP A 27 7.19 13.52 -17.25
N GLY A 28 7.78 12.78 -16.30
CA GLY A 28 7.14 12.38 -15.05
C GLY A 28 7.47 13.24 -13.83
N GLN A 29 8.46 14.15 -13.91
CA GLN A 29 8.81 15.04 -12.81
C GLN A 29 7.73 16.11 -12.55
N ARG A 30 7.74 16.70 -11.35
CA ARG A 30 6.92 17.88 -11.01
C ARG A 30 7.23 19.02 -11.98
N GLY A 31 6.19 19.69 -12.47
CA GLY A 31 6.30 20.68 -13.55
C GLY A 31 6.67 20.11 -14.93
N GLY A 32 6.79 18.78 -15.07
CA GLY A 32 7.01 18.11 -16.35
C GLY A 32 5.76 18.10 -17.24
N LYS A 33 5.90 17.63 -18.48
CA LYS A 33 4.83 17.66 -19.50
C LYS A 33 3.52 17.00 -19.06
N LEU A 34 3.58 16.01 -18.18
CA LEU A 34 2.42 15.27 -17.69
C LEU A 34 1.81 15.86 -16.41
N HIS A 35 2.34 16.98 -15.91
CA HIS A 35 1.92 17.64 -14.67
C HIS A 35 1.67 16.62 -13.56
N SER A 36 2.71 15.83 -13.25
CA SER A 36 2.56 14.63 -12.44
C SER A 36 2.06 14.90 -11.03
N GLU A 37 2.22 16.11 -10.50
CA GLU A 37 1.61 16.52 -9.23
C GLU A 37 0.08 16.45 -9.26
N THR A 38 -0.56 17.04 -10.26
CA THR A 38 -2.02 17.05 -10.39
C THR A 38 -2.55 15.71 -10.90
N THR A 39 -1.90 15.12 -11.89
CA THR A 39 -2.34 13.86 -12.50
C THR A 39 -2.23 12.69 -11.51
N THR A 40 -1.19 12.67 -10.66
CA THR A 40 -1.06 11.64 -9.62
C THR A 40 -2.10 11.83 -8.52
N GLU A 41 -2.36 13.06 -8.07
CA GLU A 41 -3.42 13.32 -7.08
C GLU A 41 -4.80 12.89 -7.60
N PHE A 42 -5.13 13.22 -8.85
CA PHE A 42 -6.36 12.76 -9.49
C PHE A 42 -6.39 11.23 -9.65
N GLY A 43 -5.26 10.63 -10.03
CA GLY A 43 -5.11 9.18 -10.10
C GLY A 43 -5.37 8.50 -8.76
N ILE A 44 -4.82 9.03 -7.67
CA ILE A 44 -5.05 8.53 -6.31
C ILE A 44 -6.54 8.60 -5.95
N ILE A 45 -7.20 9.74 -6.19
CA ILE A 45 -8.64 9.91 -5.96
C ILE A 45 -9.44 8.84 -6.72
N LEU A 46 -9.13 8.65 -8.01
CA LEU A 46 -9.82 7.70 -8.86
C LEU A 46 -9.59 6.24 -8.42
N VAL A 47 -8.36 5.91 -8.01
CA VAL A 47 -8.00 4.60 -7.46
C VAL A 47 -8.80 4.31 -6.21
N PHE A 48 -8.83 5.23 -5.24
CA PHE A 48 -9.55 5.03 -3.99
C PHE A 48 -11.08 5.01 -4.20
N LEU A 49 -11.60 5.80 -5.14
CA LEU A 49 -13.01 5.74 -5.55
C LEU A 49 -13.38 4.36 -6.12
N ILE A 50 -12.56 3.84 -7.04
CA ILE A 50 -12.78 2.50 -7.62
C ILE A 50 -12.65 1.42 -6.56
N GLN A 51 -11.65 1.52 -5.66
CA GLN A 51 -11.48 0.55 -4.57
C GLN A 51 -12.69 0.55 -3.62
N GLY A 52 -13.19 1.72 -3.24
CA GLY A 52 -14.41 1.85 -2.44
C GLY A 52 -15.63 1.24 -3.14
N TRP A 53 -15.76 1.44 -4.46
CA TRP A 53 -16.86 0.87 -5.25
C TRP A 53 -16.78 -0.66 -5.38
N LEU A 54 -15.57 -1.21 -5.45
CA LEU A 54 -15.35 -2.65 -5.58
C LEU A 54 -15.43 -3.40 -4.24
N LEU A 55 -15.56 -2.69 -3.12
CA LEU A 55 -15.54 -3.26 -1.77
C LEU A 55 -16.83 -4.06 -1.49
N PRO A 56 -16.76 -5.40 -1.33
CA PRO A 56 -17.95 -6.22 -1.13
C PRO A 56 -18.43 -6.13 0.32
N THR A 57 -19.37 -5.23 0.58
CA THR A 57 -19.91 -4.98 1.94
C THR A 57 -20.63 -6.20 2.53
N GLU A 58 -21.15 -7.12 1.72
CA GLU A 58 -21.79 -8.37 2.18
C GLU A 58 -20.80 -9.37 2.75
N VAL A 59 -19.51 -9.23 2.43
CA VAL A 59 -18.45 -10.03 3.05
C VAL A 59 -18.26 -9.55 4.48
N LEU A 60 -18.18 -8.23 4.70
CA LEU A 60 -18.04 -7.63 6.04
C LEU A 60 -19.16 -8.06 6.99
N ALA A 61 -20.41 -8.08 6.52
CA ALA A 61 -21.56 -8.50 7.32
C ALA A 61 -21.53 -9.98 7.73
N ARG A 62 -20.88 -10.85 6.94
CA ARG A 62 -20.73 -12.28 7.24
C ARG A 62 -19.54 -12.61 8.15
N CYS A 63 -18.70 -11.62 8.48
CA CYS A 63 -17.48 -11.79 9.29
C CYS A 63 -17.72 -11.89 10.80
N VAL A 64 -18.96 -11.75 11.27
CA VAL A 64 -19.26 -11.67 12.71
C VAL A 64 -18.94 -12.98 13.46
N PHE A 65 -18.85 -14.11 12.75
CA PHE A 65 -18.73 -15.42 13.38
C PHE A 65 -17.34 -15.76 13.97
N ASN A 66 -16.25 -15.03 13.64
CA ASN A 66 -14.90 -15.33 14.15
C ASN A 66 -14.09 -14.08 14.52
N TRP A 67 -14.67 -13.17 15.31
CA TRP A 67 -14.08 -11.87 15.67
C TRP A 67 -12.65 -11.95 16.25
N LYS A 68 -12.28 -13.03 16.95
CA LYS A 68 -10.93 -13.24 17.51
C LYS A 68 -9.84 -13.29 16.44
N VAL A 69 -10.09 -14.03 15.35
CA VAL A 69 -9.16 -14.16 14.23
C VAL A 69 -9.05 -12.82 13.49
N HIS A 70 -10.18 -12.14 13.31
CA HIS A 70 -10.18 -10.82 12.69
C HIS A 70 -9.37 -9.81 13.49
N LEU A 71 -9.63 -9.70 14.80
CA LEU A 71 -8.90 -8.82 15.68
C LEU A 71 -7.40 -9.13 15.70
N PHE A 72 -7.03 -10.40 15.78
CA PHE A 72 -5.64 -10.83 15.72
C PHE A 72 -4.94 -10.35 14.44
N ILE A 73 -5.55 -10.57 13.27
CA ILE A 73 -4.99 -10.13 11.99
C ILE A 73 -4.90 -8.61 11.91
N GLN A 74 -5.95 -7.88 12.34
CA GLN A 74 -5.93 -6.41 12.32
C GLN A 74 -4.84 -5.84 13.25
N LEU A 75 -4.68 -6.37 14.46
CA LEU A 75 -3.60 -5.98 15.36
C LEU A 75 -2.23 -6.28 14.75
N PHE A 76 -2.09 -7.40 14.06
CA PHE A 76 -0.84 -7.72 13.41
C PHE A 76 -0.48 -6.71 12.32
N VAL A 77 -1.45 -6.37 11.47
CA VAL A 77 -1.27 -5.40 10.35
C VAL A 77 -1.03 -3.99 10.87
N PHE A 78 -1.83 -3.51 11.82
CA PHE A 78 -1.83 -2.09 12.22
C PHE A 78 -1.05 -1.76 13.49
N LEU A 79 -0.58 -2.75 14.23
CA LEU A 79 0.19 -2.53 15.45
C LEU A 79 1.53 -3.27 15.39
N VAL A 80 1.53 -4.58 15.17
CA VAL A 80 2.76 -5.37 15.22
C VAL A 80 3.74 -4.98 14.11
N PHE A 81 3.29 -4.87 12.85
CA PHE A 81 4.17 -4.46 11.75
C PHE A 81 4.76 -3.04 11.94
N PRO A 82 3.96 -2.01 12.25
CA PRO A 82 4.49 -0.68 12.57
C PRO A 82 5.47 -0.69 13.75
N LEU A 83 5.18 -1.45 14.82
CA LEU A 83 6.08 -1.58 15.96
C LEU A 83 7.38 -2.33 15.62
N LEU A 84 7.33 -3.34 14.74
CA LEU A 84 8.53 -4.00 14.23
C LEU A 84 9.39 -3.03 13.42
N ALA A 85 8.77 -2.18 12.60
CA ALA A 85 9.47 -1.14 11.87
C ALA A 85 10.12 -0.11 12.82
N LEU A 86 9.42 0.29 13.90
CA LEU A 86 9.95 1.18 14.92
C LEU A 86 11.08 0.56 15.73
N GLY A 87 10.91 -0.68 16.18
CA GLY A 87 11.93 -1.39 16.95
C GLY A 87 13.19 -1.63 16.13
N GLY A 88 13.04 -1.96 14.84
CA GLY A 88 14.18 -2.16 13.96
C GLY A 88 14.85 -0.88 13.48
N ASP A 89 14.22 0.28 13.63
CA ASP A 89 14.81 1.59 13.28
C ASP A 89 16.08 1.88 14.08
N ASN A 90 16.21 1.35 15.29
CA ASN A 90 17.48 1.42 16.03
C ASN A 90 18.62 0.61 15.39
N LEU A 91 18.28 -0.43 14.61
CA LEU A 91 19.25 -1.32 13.96
C LEU A 91 19.65 -0.78 12.58
N TRP A 92 18.68 -0.38 11.75
CA TRP A 92 18.95 0.08 10.39
C TRP A 92 18.98 1.59 10.21
N GLY A 93 18.40 2.36 11.14
CA GLY A 93 18.35 3.82 11.08
C GLY A 93 19.72 4.50 11.00
N PRO A 94 20.81 3.98 11.61
CA PRO A 94 22.15 4.54 11.43
C PRO A 94 22.74 4.34 10.03
N VAL A 95 22.28 3.33 9.29
CA VAL A 95 22.82 2.93 7.98
C VAL A 95 21.98 3.51 6.84
N LEU A 96 20.72 3.86 7.10
CA LEU A 96 19.79 4.37 6.11
C LEU A 96 19.64 5.90 6.15
N PRO A 97 19.64 6.58 4.99
CA PRO A 97 19.20 7.96 4.88
C PRO A 97 17.80 8.17 5.50
N GLN A 98 17.60 9.32 6.14
CA GLN A 98 16.34 9.67 6.82
C GLN A 98 15.10 9.50 5.91
N ASN A 99 15.21 9.89 4.64
CA ASN A 99 14.12 9.72 3.66
C ASN A 99 13.74 8.26 3.43
N LEU A 100 14.69 7.33 3.45
CA LEU A 100 14.42 5.90 3.30
C LEU A 100 13.83 5.30 4.58
N ARG A 101 14.27 5.76 5.76
CA ARG A 101 13.67 5.36 7.04
C ARG A 101 12.17 5.70 7.07
N THR A 102 11.80 6.92 6.70
CA THR A 102 10.40 7.33 6.57
C THR A 102 9.65 6.45 5.56
N GLY A 103 10.29 6.09 4.44
CA GLY A 103 9.72 5.16 3.46
C GLY A 103 9.41 3.77 4.03
N PHE A 104 10.26 3.21 4.89
CA PHE A 104 10.00 1.95 5.59
C PHE A 104 8.82 2.05 6.55
N PHE A 105 8.70 3.18 7.26
CA PHE A 105 7.54 3.42 8.10
C PHE A 105 6.25 3.50 7.30
N PHE A 106 6.24 4.25 6.19
CA PHE A 106 5.12 4.28 5.25
C PHE A 106 4.75 2.86 4.78
N LEU A 107 5.74 2.04 4.44
CA LEU A 107 5.51 0.67 4.00
C LEU A 107 4.87 -0.20 5.10
N ALA A 108 5.31 -0.05 6.35
CA ALA A 108 4.86 -0.88 7.47
C ALA A 108 3.42 -0.61 7.91
N VAL A 109 2.87 0.57 7.60
CA VAL A 109 1.52 0.98 8.01
C VAL A 109 0.48 0.80 6.90
N LEU A 110 0.89 0.31 5.73
CA LEU A 110 0.00 0.11 4.59
C LEU A 110 -0.79 -1.20 4.71
N PRO A 111 -2.09 -1.20 4.34
CA PRO A 111 -2.88 -2.42 4.30
C PRO A 111 -2.44 -3.37 3.16
N THR A 112 -2.82 -4.64 3.28
CA THR A 112 -2.48 -5.69 2.30
C THR A 112 -3.45 -5.72 1.12
N THR A 113 -2.95 -6.12 -0.06
CA THR A 113 -3.78 -6.27 -1.27
C THR A 113 -4.73 -7.48 -1.21
N ILE A 114 -6.01 -7.26 -1.51
CA ILE A 114 -7.08 -8.28 -1.44
C ILE A 114 -6.79 -9.49 -2.33
N THR A 115 -6.45 -9.25 -3.61
CA THR A 115 -6.32 -10.33 -4.60
C THR A 115 -5.15 -11.27 -4.30
N SER A 116 -3.98 -10.72 -3.95
CA SER A 116 -2.79 -11.55 -3.70
C SER A 116 -2.95 -12.38 -2.42
N ALA A 117 -3.50 -11.77 -1.36
CA ALA A 117 -3.74 -12.45 -0.10
C ALA A 117 -4.70 -13.63 -0.26
N VAL A 118 -5.83 -13.46 -0.95
CA VAL A 118 -6.79 -14.57 -1.19
C VAL A 118 -6.16 -15.69 -2.01
N ILE A 119 -5.39 -15.37 -3.06
CA ILE A 119 -4.72 -16.36 -3.90
C ILE A 119 -3.67 -17.14 -3.10
N TYR A 120 -2.81 -16.46 -2.34
CA TYR A 120 -1.76 -17.11 -1.55
C TYR A 120 -2.34 -17.93 -0.40
N THR A 121 -3.38 -17.44 0.28
CA THR A 121 -4.11 -18.22 1.28
C THR A 121 -4.73 -19.47 0.65
N SER A 122 -5.34 -19.36 -0.53
CA SER A 122 -5.90 -20.52 -1.23
C SER A 122 -4.84 -21.55 -1.61
N GLN A 123 -3.67 -21.11 -2.08
CA GLN A 123 -2.57 -22.00 -2.46
C GLN A 123 -1.92 -22.69 -1.26
N ALA A 124 -1.91 -22.02 -0.10
CA ALA A 124 -1.45 -22.58 1.16
C ALA A 124 -2.50 -23.46 1.87
N GLY A 125 -3.68 -23.68 1.26
CA GLY A 125 -4.76 -24.49 1.85
C GLY A 125 -5.50 -23.80 3.00
N GLY A 126 -5.36 -22.48 3.16
CA GLY A 126 -5.99 -21.70 4.23
C GLY A 126 -7.40 -21.22 3.89
N ASN A 127 -8.04 -20.54 4.86
CA ASN A 127 -9.41 -20.04 4.72
C ASN A 127 -9.48 -18.76 3.87
N THR A 128 -9.88 -18.91 2.61
CA THR A 128 -10.02 -17.81 1.64
C THR A 128 -11.10 -16.80 2.01
N ALA A 129 -12.16 -17.22 2.70
CA ALA A 129 -13.21 -16.32 3.20
C ALA A 129 -12.66 -15.40 4.30
N THR A 130 -11.88 -15.96 5.24
CA THR A 130 -11.19 -15.19 6.29
C THR A 130 -10.15 -14.24 5.70
N ALA A 131 -9.40 -14.68 4.68
CA ALA A 131 -8.44 -13.81 3.99
C ALA A 131 -9.13 -12.65 3.26
N LEU A 132 -10.21 -12.93 2.51
CA LEU A 132 -11.00 -11.91 1.82
C LEU A 132 -11.61 -10.92 2.81
N ALA A 133 -12.19 -11.42 3.90
CA ALA A 133 -12.73 -10.62 4.98
C ALA A 133 -11.69 -9.68 5.60
N ASN A 134 -10.57 -10.23 6.07
CA ASN A 134 -9.56 -9.43 6.76
C ASN A 134 -8.86 -8.44 5.84
N THR A 135 -8.59 -8.82 4.60
CA THR A 135 -8.01 -7.88 3.64
C THR A 135 -8.99 -6.75 3.31
N THR A 136 -10.29 -7.03 3.23
CA THR A 136 -11.32 -6.00 3.07
C THR A 136 -11.38 -5.06 4.28
N ILE A 137 -11.40 -5.62 5.50
CA ILE A 137 -11.40 -4.85 6.76
C ILE A 137 -10.14 -3.99 6.85
N SER A 138 -8.96 -4.56 6.62
CA SER A 138 -7.70 -3.82 6.67
C SER A 138 -7.62 -2.74 5.60
N ASN A 139 -8.10 -2.97 4.37
CA ASN A 139 -8.09 -1.91 3.37
C ASN A 139 -9.00 -0.76 3.78
N LEU A 140 -10.19 -1.03 4.34
CA LEU A 140 -11.10 0.01 4.83
C LEU A 140 -10.53 0.75 6.04
N ALA A 141 -10.04 0.00 7.03
CA ALA A 141 -9.45 0.55 8.24
C ALA A 141 -8.17 1.35 7.93
N GLY A 142 -7.37 0.89 6.97
CA GLY A 142 -6.12 1.53 6.54
C GLY A 142 -6.35 2.93 5.96
N VAL A 143 -7.49 3.19 5.31
CA VAL A 143 -7.86 4.54 4.85
C VAL A 143 -7.81 5.58 5.99
N VAL A 144 -8.12 5.15 7.23
CA VAL A 144 -8.10 6.01 8.42
C VAL A 144 -6.83 5.81 9.26
N ILE A 145 -6.47 4.55 9.53
CA ILE A 145 -5.37 4.19 10.43
C ILE A 145 -4.00 4.56 9.85
N THR A 146 -3.78 4.38 8.54
CA THR A 146 -2.49 4.67 7.90
C THR A 146 -2.13 6.16 8.00
N PRO A 147 -3.01 7.12 7.65
CA PRO A 147 -2.76 8.55 7.90
C PRO A 147 -2.44 8.89 9.36
N LEU A 148 -3.15 8.28 10.32
CA LEU A 148 -2.94 8.55 11.74
C LEU A 148 -1.55 8.11 12.19
N TRP A 149 -1.11 6.90 11.81
CA TRP A 149 0.27 6.47 12.03
C TRP A 149 1.27 7.44 11.41
N MET A 150 1.03 7.86 10.17
CA MET A 150 1.96 8.79 9.50
C MET A 150 2.07 10.12 10.22
N THR A 151 0.96 10.68 10.72
CA THR A 151 1.00 11.90 11.53
C THR A 151 1.83 11.72 12.81
N LEU A 152 1.63 10.61 13.53
CA LEU A 152 2.38 10.31 14.75
C LEU A 152 3.87 10.15 14.49
N LEU A 153 4.24 9.45 13.42
CA LEU A 153 5.63 9.15 13.09
C LEU A 153 6.38 10.38 12.55
N VAL A 154 5.75 11.18 11.70
CA VAL A 154 6.38 12.40 11.15
C VAL A 154 6.62 13.45 12.24
N SER A 155 5.71 13.59 13.22
CA SER A 155 5.90 14.49 14.37
C SER A 155 7.07 14.12 15.28
N SER A 156 7.51 12.86 15.26
CA SER A 156 8.67 12.42 16.05
C SER A 156 10.01 12.71 15.39
N ALA A 157 10.03 13.00 14.09
CA ALA A 157 11.24 13.17 13.29
C ALA A 157 11.66 14.64 13.07
N ASP A 158 10.72 15.58 13.11
CA ASP A 158 10.98 17.03 12.97
C ASP A 158 10.50 17.80 14.21
N THR A 159 11.44 18.28 15.03
CA THR A 159 11.19 19.14 16.20
C THR A 159 10.80 20.59 15.85
N THR A 160 10.62 20.89 14.57
CA THR A 160 10.31 22.24 14.05
C THR A 160 9.16 22.15 13.05
N THR A 161 7.99 22.66 13.44
CA THR A 161 6.68 22.67 12.75
C THR A 161 5.89 21.35 12.87
N GLY A 162 4.73 21.28 13.52
CA GLY A 162 3.74 22.31 13.84
C GLY A 162 2.54 22.14 12.90
N ASP A 163 1.51 21.47 13.42
CA ASP A 163 0.19 21.22 12.85
C ASP A 163 0.03 19.94 12.00
N LEU A 164 -0.60 18.93 12.61
CA LEU A 164 -1.02 17.67 11.97
C LEU A 164 -2.23 17.85 11.05
N GLY A 165 -2.97 18.95 11.22
CA GLY A 165 -4.21 19.24 10.52
C GLY A 165 -4.06 19.23 8.99
N PRO A 166 -3.10 19.95 8.40
CA PRO A 166 -2.95 20.05 6.95
C PRO A 166 -2.63 18.72 6.25
N VAL A 167 -1.74 17.89 6.82
CA VAL A 167 -1.38 16.57 6.26
C VAL A 167 -2.56 15.61 6.39
N PHE A 168 -3.18 15.56 7.57
CA PHE A 168 -4.37 14.74 7.79
C PHE A 168 -5.52 15.15 6.85
N TRP A 169 -5.74 16.45 6.67
CA TRP A 169 -6.76 16.99 5.78
C TRP A 169 -6.47 16.66 4.31
N LYS A 170 -5.21 16.73 3.90
CA LYS A 170 -4.79 16.32 2.56
C LYS A 170 -5.05 14.83 2.31
N LEU A 171 -4.63 13.95 3.23
CA LEU A 171 -4.87 12.51 3.13
C LEU A 171 -6.35 12.17 3.15
N THR A 172 -7.12 12.85 4.00
CA THR A 172 -8.59 12.73 4.06
C THR A 172 -9.22 13.03 2.70
N LYS A 173 -8.83 14.14 2.06
CA LYS A 173 -9.34 14.53 0.74
C LYS A 173 -8.95 13.56 -0.38
N LEU A 174 -7.70 13.08 -0.37
CA LEU A 174 -7.16 12.23 -1.43
C LEU A 174 -7.63 10.76 -1.32
N ILE A 175 -7.88 10.29 -0.10
CA ILE A 175 -8.06 8.86 0.19
C ILE A 175 -9.43 8.59 0.82
N LEU A 176 -9.75 9.24 1.95
CA LEU A 176 -10.96 8.93 2.74
C LEU A 176 -12.25 9.34 2.04
N ILE A 177 -12.32 10.58 1.56
CA ILE A 177 -13.49 11.12 0.84
C ILE A 177 -13.83 10.26 -0.40
N PRO A 178 -12.91 10.02 -1.35
CA PRO A 178 -13.24 9.22 -2.53
C PRO A 178 -13.59 7.77 -2.20
N SER A 179 -12.92 7.15 -1.23
CA SER A 179 -13.26 5.79 -0.79
C SER A 179 -14.70 5.72 -0.27
N PHE A 180 -15.11 6.70 0.54
CA PHE A 180 -16.46 6.79 1.08
C PHE A 180 -17.52 6.96 -0.03
N PHE A 181 -17.28 7.86 -0.98
CA PHE A 181 -18.17 8.03 -2.13
C PHE A 181 -18.24 6.77 -3.01
N GLY A 182 -17.11 6.09 -3.19
CA GLY A 182 -17.05 4.81 -3.91
C GLY A 182 -17.94 3.76 -3.23
N GLN A 183 -17.87 3.66 -1.91
CA GLN A 183 -18.66 2.71 -1.13
C GLN A 183 -20.16 3.04 -1.15
N ILE A 184 -20.53 4.32 -1.13
CA ILE A 184 -21.92 4.74 -1.36
C ILE A 184 -22.39 4.26 -2.75
N GLY A 185 -21.57 4.47 -3.78
CA GLY A 185 -21.86 3.99 -5.14
C GLY A 185 -22.06 2.48 -5.21
N HIS A 186 -21.24 1.71 -4.49
CA HIS A 186 -21.41 0.27 -4.37
C HIS A 186 -22.79 -0.12 -3.81
N LEU A 187 -23.24 0.56 -2.74
CA LEU A 187 -24.50 0.25 -2.07
C LEU A 187 -25.72 0.51 -2.98
N PHE A 188 -25.70 1.59 -3.75
CA PHE A 188 -26.80 1.97 -4.65
C PHE A 188 -26.77 1.23 -6.00
N CYS A 189 -25.59 0.85 -6.50
CA CYS A 189 -25.42 0.33 -7.85
C CYS A 189 -24.77 -1.07 -7.87
N LYS A 190 -25.23 -1.99 -7.02
CA LYS A 190 -24.75 -3.39 -6.99
C LYS A 190 -24.88 -4.11 -8.33
N SER A 191 -25.90 -3.79 -9.12
CA SER A 191 -26.13 -4.34 -10.46
C SER A 191 -25.08 -3.92 -11.49
N ALA A 192 -24.40 -2.79 -11.29
CA ALA A 192 -23.35 -2.30 -12.17
C ALA A 192 -21.96 -2.93 -11.89
N LEU A 193 -21.81 -3.62 -10.76
CA LEU A 193 -20.54 -4.21 -10.31
C LEU A 193 -19.88 -5.15 -11.33
N PRO A 194 -20.60 -6.04 -12.05
CA PRO A 194 -19.98 -6.94 -13.03
C PRO A 194 -19.33 -6.16 -14.19
N TYR A 195 -19.94 -5.04 -14.58
CA TYR A 195 -19.50 -4.22 -15.71
C TYR A 195 -18.31 -3.32 -15.35
N ILE A 196 -18.24 -2.86 -14.10
CA ILE A 196 -17.19 -1.94 -13.63
C ILE A 196 -15.96 -2.68 -13.11
N ARG A 197 -16.11 -3.92 -12.62
CA ARG A 197 -15.02 -4.67 -11.95
C ARG A 197 -13.79 -4.86 -12.83
N THR A 198 -13.96 -5.39 -14.03
CA THR A 198 -12.82 -5.70 -14.91
C THR A 198 -12.16 -4.40 -15.42
N PRO A 199 -12.88 -3.44 -16.00
CA PRO A 199 -12.28 -2.17 -16.44
C PRO A 199 -11.65 -1.39 -15.27
N GLY A 200 -12.30 -1.36 -14.11
CA GLY A 200 -11.80 -0.68 -12.91
C GLY A 200 -10.49 -1.29 -12.40
N GLN A 201 -10.31 -2.61 -12.47
CA GLN A 201 -9.05 -3.26 -12.11
C GLN A 201 -7.90 -2.87 -13.05
N TYR A 202 -8.14 -2.87 -14.36
CA TYR A 202 -7.13 -2.44 -15.34
C TYR A 202 -6.77 -0.97 -15.18
N LEU A 203 -7.78 -0.11 -14.99
CA LEU A 203 -7.58 1.31 -14.76
C LEU A 203 -6.76 1.57 -13.49
N ASN A 204 -7.10 0.89 -12.38
CA ASN A 204 -6.34 0.96 -11.13
C ASN A 204 -4.86 0.57 -11.35
N GLN A 205 -4.61 -0.55 -12.04
CA GLN A 205 -3.25 -1.00 -12.34
C GLN A 205 -2.47 0.00 -13.21
N SER A 206 -3.10 0.57 -14.24
CA SER A 206 -2.50 1.59 -15.10
C SER A 206 -2.15 2.86 -14.33
N ILE A 207 -3.03 3.31 -13.42
CA ILE A 207 -2.76 4.47 -12.58
C ILE A 207 -1.59 4.20 -11.64
N ILE A 208 -1.53 3.02 -11.01
CA ILE A 208 -0.39 2.66 -10.14
C ILE A 208 0.92 2.68 -10.93
N ILE A 209 0.94 2.13 -12.15
CA ILE A 209 2.13 2.16 -13.03
C ILE A 209 2.55 3.62 -13.31
N PHE A 210 1.60 4.51 -13.58
CA PHE A 210 1.86 5.93 -13.79
C PHE A 210 2.41 6.62 -12.52
N ILE A 211 1.84 6.33 -11.35
CA ILE A 211 2.32 6.87 -10.06
C ILE A 211 3.76 6.44 -9.80
N VAL A 212 4.09 5.17 -10.05
CA VAL A 212 5.46 4.66 -9.93
C VAL A 212 6.39 5.40 -10.90
N PHE A 213 6.00 5.53 -12.17
CA PHE A 213 6.76 6.30 -13.15
C PHE A 213 7.03 7.74 -12.69
N ALA A 214 6.01 8.45 -12.20
CA ALA A 214 6.13 9.82 -11.70
C ALA A 214 7.03 9.90 -10.45
N ALA A 215 6.90 8.96 -9.51
CA ALA A 215 7.70 8.92 -8.30
C ALA A 215 9.19 8.70 -8.61
N PHE A 216 9.50 7.74 -9.49
CA PHE A 216 10.88 7.50 -9.93
C PHE A 216 11.43 8.66 -10.75
N SER A 217 10.62 9.27 -11.63
CA SER A 217 11.04 10.44 -12.41
C SER A 217 11.44 11.61 -11.51
N ASN A 218 10.64 11.90 -10.48
CA ASN A 218 10.97 12.90 -9.46
C ASN A 218 12.23 12.54 -8.67
N SER A 219 12.42 11.26 -8.33
CA SER A 219 13.62 10.78 -7.62
C SER A 219 14.89 10.94 -8.45
N VAL A 220 14.83 10.64 -9.75
CA VAL A 220 15.94 10.80 -10.71
C VAL A 220 16.24 12.28 -10.94
N ALA A 221 15.22 13.09 -11.22
CA ALA A 221 15.36 14.53 -11.41
C ALA A 221 15.90 15.25 -10.17
N GLY A 222 15.45 14.84 -8.98
CA GLY A 222 15.92 15.34 -7.69
C GLY A 222 17.34 14.88 -7.32
N GLY A 223 18.02 14.11 -8.19
CA GLY A 223 19.40 13.70 -7.99
C GLY A 223 19.60 12.68 -6.85
N VAL A 224 18.54 12.06 -6.35
CA VAL A 224 18.57 11.13 -5.20
C VAL A 224 19.56 9.98 -5.47
N TRP A 225 19.62 9.51 -6.71
CA TRP A 225 20.51 8.42 -7.13
C TRP A 225 21.99 8.82 -7.26
N LYS A 226 22.31 10.12 -7.35
CA LYS A 226 23.71 10.57 -7.47
C LYS A 226 24.49 10.47 -6.17
N GLY A 227 23.81 10.28 -5.03
CA GLY A 227 24.40 10.05 -3.71
C GLY A 227 24.10 8.68 -3.10
N LEU A 228 23.38 7.81 -3.80
CA LEU A 228 23.04 6.47 -3.35
C LEU A 228 23.97 5.46 -4.04
N GLY A 229 24.90 4.88 -3.31
CA GLY A 229 25.71 3.77 -3.82
C GLY A 229 24.90 2.47 -3.91
N ALA A 230 25.47 1.47 -4.59
CA ALA A 230 24.88 0.13 -4.68
C ALA A 230 24.73 -0.53 -3.29
N ASP A 231 25.56 -0.11 -2.33
CA ASP A 231 25.52 -0.51 -0.93
C ASP A 231 24.16 -0.20 -0.27
N ILE A 232 23.61 0.99 -0.51
CA ILE A 232 22.32 1.37 0.09
C ILE A 232 21.19 0.55 -0.52
N VAL A 233 21.23 0.26 -1.82
CA VAL A 233 20.22 -0.57 -2.48
C VAL A 233 20.24 -2.00 -1.93
N VAL A 234 21.43 -2.58 -1.78
CA VAL A 234 21.60 -3.93 -1.20
C VAL A 234 21.15 -3.95 0.26
N THR A 235 21.58 -2.98 1.06
CA THR A 235 21.21 -2.85 2.48
C THR A 235 19.69 -2.70 2.65
N THR A 236 19.07 -1.81 1.86
CA THR A 236 17.62 -1.61 1.85
C THR A 236 16.89 -2.90 1.48
N SER A 237 17.35 -3.60 0.44
CA SER A 237 16.75 -4.86 0.00
C SER A 237 16.87 -5.95 1.08
N PHE A 238 18.03 -6.03 1.74
CA PHE A 238 18.25 -6.96 2.83
C PHE A 238 17.33 -6.67 4.03
N ILE A 239 17.18 -5.40 4.41
CA ILE A 239 16.27 -4.98 5.49
C ILE A 239 14.82 -5.33 5.15
N CYS A 240 14.37 -5.09 3.91
CA CYS A 240 13.04 -5.50 3.45
C CYS A 240 12.81 -7.01 3.61
N LEU A 241 13.79 -7.84 3.23
CA LEU A 241 13.72 -9.29 3.37
C LEU A 241 13.68 -9.73 4.84
N VAL A 242 14.49 -9.12 5.70
CA VAL A 242 14.50 -9.40 7.14
C VAL A 242 13.17 -9.02 7.78
N LEU A 243 12.66 -7.80 7.52
CA LEU A 243 11.36 -7.34 8.00
C LEU A 243 10.23 -8.28 7.54
N TYR A 244 10.24 -8.67 6.28
CA TYR A 244 9.29 -9.62 5.73
C TYR A 244 9.39 -10.99 6.43
N ALA A 245 10.59 -11.54 6.59
CA ALA A 245 10.80 -12.84 7.22
C ALA A 245 10.41 -12.84 8.71
N VAL A 246 10.80 -11.81 9.46
CA VAL A 246 10.46 -11.66 10.88
C VAL A 246 8.96 -11.46 11.05
N GLY A 247 8.34 -10.58 10.27
CA GLY A 247 6.90 -10.33 10.32
C GLY A 247 6.08 -11.58 10.04
N ASN A 248 6.41 -12.33 8.97
CA ASN A 248 5.72 -13.58 8.65
C ASN A 248 6.01 -14.69 9.68
N GLY A 249 7.25 -14.80 10.15
CA GLY A 249 7.65 -15.76 11.18
C GLY A 249 6.92 -15.54 12.50
N LEU A 250 6.82 -14.28 12.94
CA LEU A 250 6.09 -13.89 14.15
C LEU A 250 4.59 -14.13 13.99
N SER A 251 4.02 -13.87 12.80
CA SER A 251 2.62 -14.16 12.51
C SER A 251 2.31 -15.66 12.57
N LEU A 252 3.18 -16.49 11.99
CA LEU A 252 3.06 -17.95 12.01
C LEU A 252 3.23 -18.51 13.42
N TRP A 253 4.20 -18.01 14.18
CA TRP A 253 4.42 -18.45 15.55
C TRP A 253 3.25 -18.07 16.45
N SER A 254 2.81 -16.81 16.39
CA SER A 254 1.70 -16.30 17.21
C SER A 254 0.38 -16.98 16.90
N SER A 255 0.10 -17.26 15.62
CA SER A 255 -1.12 -17.99 15.23
C SER A 255 -1.16 -19.42 15.75
N ARG A 256 -0.02 -20.12 15.73
CA ARG A 256 0.11 -21.48 16.31
C ARG A 256 -0.04 -21.49 17.83
N VAL A 257 0.59 -20.54 18.52
CA VAL A 257 0.51 -20.44 19.99
C VAL A 257 -0.92 -20.13 20.44
N LEU A 258 -1.63 -19.30 19.70
CA LEU A 258 -3.03 -18.94 19.99
C LEU A 258 -4.03 -20.03 19.55
N GLY A 259 -3.57 -21.11 18.94
CA GLY A 259 -4.41 -22.24 18.53
C GLY A 259 -5.35 -21.93 17.37
N PHE A 260 -5.03 -20.93 16.54
CA PHE A 260 -5.80 -20.68 15.31
C PHE A 260 -5.48 -21.76 14.27
N SER A 261 -6.53 -22.40 13.73
CA SER A 261 -6.47 -23.40 12.67
C SER A 261 -6.56 -22.78 11.28
#